data_AF-A0A519YX26-F1
#
_entry.id   AF-A0A519YX26-F1
#
_cell.length_a   1.000
_cell.length_b   1.000
_cell.length_c   1.000
_cell.angle_alpha   90.00
_cell.angle_beta   90.00
_cell.angle_gamma   90.00
#
_symmetry.space_group_name_H-M   'P 1'
#
loop_
_entity.id
_entity.type
_entity.pdbx_description
1 polymer ?
#
loop_
_entity_poly.entity_id
_entity_poly.type
_entity_poly.pdbx_seq_one_letter_code
_entity_poly.pdbx_strand_id
1 'polypeptide(L)'
;MNNIISQATVEQEIEDAKEYSELYHWIISPIDTEKQKFTVLLQSPIDQEKYLLEFGFDDYPEKPYLIDFIHPESGERGLAKCFPKSYDSFFHQQILVICHPCSRKAYQGYSNLHSDWNMTGWQKLAGGMTSLKYILDAIYGRISNKIIYHGGK
;
A
#
# COMPACT_ATOMS: atom_id res chain seq x y z
N MET A 1 -5.42 -22.43 10.01
CA MET A 1 -5.03 -21.84 11.31
C MET A 1 -4.32 -20.47 11.17
N ASN A 2 -3.92 -20.02 9.97
CA ASN A 2 -3.25 -18.72 9.79
C ASN A 2 -4.18 -17.49 9.88
N ASN A 3 -5.44 -17.58 9.45
CA ASN A 3 -6.34 -16.41 9.32
C ASN A 3 -6.55 -15.61 10.62
N ILE A 4 -6.61 -16.26 11.78
CA ILE A 4 -6.83 -15.58 13.08
C ILE A 4 -5.59 -14.76 13.46
N ILE A 5 -4.40 -15.30 13.23
CA ILE A 5 -3.13 -14.64 13.54
C ILE A 5 -2.93 -13.44 12.60
N SER A 6 -3.22 -13.62 11.30
CA SER A 6 -3.18 -12.54 10.31
C SER A 6 -4.10 -11.39 10.70
N GLN A 7 -5.37 -11.68 11.03
CA GLN A 7 -6.34 -10.65 11.41
C GLN A 7 -5.91 -9.88 12.66
N ALA A 8 -5.53 -10.58 13.75
CA ALA A 8 -5.12 -9.92 14.99
C ALA A 8 -3.87 -9.03 14.78
N THR A 9 -2.94 -9.46 13.92
CA THR A 9 -1.76 -8.66 13.57
C THR A 9 -2.17 -7.39 12.82
N VAL A 10 -3.06 -7.50 11.84
CA VAL A 10 -3.54 -6.35 11.05
C VAL A 10 -4.35 -5.39 11.91
N GLU A 11 -5.18 -5.90 12.82
CA GLU A 11 -5.93 -5.07 13.78
C GLU A 11 -4.98 -4.24 14.66
N GLN A 12 -3.91 -4.85 15.17
CA GLN A 12 -2.89 -4.13 15.92
C GLN A 12 -2.17 -3.07 15.06
N GLU A 13 -1.84 -3.39 13.82
CA GLU A 13 -1.20 -2.40 12.92
C GLU A 13 -2.11 -1.23 12.55
N ILE A 14 -3.42 -1.47 12.43
CA ILE A 14 -4.43 -0.42 12.27
C ILE A 14 -4.48 0.45 13.53
N GLU A 15 -4.47 -0.16 14.72
CA GLU A 15 -4.39 0.57 15.99
C GLU A 15 -3.14 1.46 16.06
N ASP A 16 -1.98 0.91 15.74
CA ASP A 16 -0.69 1.62 15.74
C ASP A 16 -0.65 2.77 14.71
N ALA A 17 -1.46 2.69 13.65
CA ALA A 17 -1.60 3.72 12.63
C ALA A 17 -2.61 4.82 12.99
N LYS A 18 -3.41 4.67 14.06
CA LYS A 18 -4.50 5.60 14.39
C LYS A 18 -4.04 7.04 14.58
N GLU A 19 -3.01 7.26 15.39
CA GLU A 19 -2.46 8.60 15.65
C GLU A 19 -2.09 9.32 14.33
N TYR A 20 -1.48 8.60 13.40
CA TYR A 20 -1.09 9.12 12.09
C TYR A 20 -2.31 9.34 11.19
N SER A 21 -3.27 8.42 11.23
CA SER A 21 -4.51 8.57 10.46
C SER A 21 -5.32 9.80 10.90
N GLU A 22 -5.32 10.12 12.20
CA GLU A 22 -5.96 11.31 12.73
C GLU A 22 -5.19 12.58 12.34
N LEU A 23 -3.86 12.56 12.49
CA LEU A 23 -2.98 13.68 12.16
C LEU A 23 -3.05 14.07 10.68
N TYR A 24 -3.13 13.08 9.79
CA TYR A 24 -3.10 13.28 8.34
C TYR A 24 -4.45 13.07 7.65
N HIS A 25 -5.52 12.91 8.42
CA HIS A 25 -6.89 12.72 7.94
C HIS A 25 -7.05 11.52 6.99
N TRP A 26 -6.32 10.44 7.23
CA TRP A 26 -6.50 9.18 6.49
C TRP A 26 -7.76 8.48 6.98
N ILE A 27 -8.51 7.87 6.06
CA ILE A 27 -9.71 7.10 6.41
C ILE A 27 -9.41 5.62 6.20
N ILE A 28 -9.26 4.87 7.30
CA ILE A 28 -9.07 3.42 7.28
C ILE A 28 -10.44 2.76 7.47
N SER A 29 -10.85 1.91 6.53
CA SER A 29 -12.11 1.17 6.67
C SER A 29 -12.00 0.05 7.71
N PRO A 30 -13.12 -0.43 8.26
CA PRO A 30 -13.13 -1.70 8.98
C PRO A 30 -12.60 -2.83 8.11
N ILE A 31 -12.08 -3.88 8.77
CA ILE A 31 -11.66 -5.11 8.11
C ILE A 31 -12.88 -5.90 7.64
N ASP A 32 -12.89 -6.26 6.36
CA ASP A 32 -13.73 -7.32 5.80
C ASP A 32 -13.05 -8.66 6.11
N THR A 33 -13.52 -9.33 7.17
CA THR A 33 -12.92 -10.57 7.68
C THR A 33 -13.11 -11.76 6.75
N GLU A 34 -14.20 -11.77 5.95
CA GLU A 34 -14.47 -12.81 4.97
C GLU A 34 -13.51 -12.69 3.78
N LYS A 35 -13.32 -11.47 3.27
CA LYS A 35 -12.41 -11.23 2.14
C LYS A 35 -10.96 -11.01 2.53
N GLN A 36 -10.68 -10.88 3.83
CA GLN A 36 -9.37 -10.52 4.39
C GLN A 36 -8.80 -9.26 3.74
N LYS A 37 -9.62 -8.21 3.74
CA LYS A 37 -9.31 -6.92 3.10
C LYS A 37 -9.74 -5.73 3.95
N PHE A 38 -9.09 -4.61 3.72
CA PHE A 38 -9.56 -3.29 4.16
C PHE A 38 -9.09 -2.24 3.15
N THR A 39 -9.57 -1.02 3.31
CA THR A 39 -9.20 0.09 2.45
C THR A 39 -8.68 1.27 3.25
N VAL A 40 -7.82 2.07 2.62
CA VAL A 40 -7.32 3.33 3.18
C VAL A 40 -7.50 4.42 2.14
N LEU A 41 -8.22 5.47 2.49
CA LEU A 41 -8.32 6.69 1.69
C LEU A 41 -7.25 7.67 2.15
N LEU A 42 -6.35 8.02 1.24
CA LEU A 42 -5.37 9.09 1.41
C LEU A 42 -5.75 10.28 0.52
N GLN A 43 -5.31 11.47 0.90
CA GLN A 43 -5.43 12.67 0.08
C GLN A 43 -4.07 13.35 -0.05
N SER A 44 -3.63 13.66 -1.27
CA SER A 44 -2.42 14.45 -1.46
C SER A 44 -2.65 15.88 -0.97
N PRO A 45 -1.77 16.43 -0.12
CA PRO A 45 -1.86 17.84 0.28
C PRO A 45 -1.45 18.80 -0.85
N ILE A 46 -0.86 18.31 -1.94
CA ILE A 46 -0.33 19.13 -3.03
C ILE A 46 -1.45 19.55 -4.00
N ASP A 47 -2.27 18.60 -4.43
CA ASP A 47 -3.30 18.80 -5.46
C ASP A 47 -4.70 18.36 -5.00
N GLN A 48 -4.84 17.92 -3.75
CA GLN A 48 -6.08 17.43 -3.14
C GLN A 48 -6.62 16.15 -3.79
N GLU A 49 -5.82 15.46 -4.61
CA GLU A 49 -6.21 14.21 -5.24
C GLU A 49 -6.34 13.09 -4.20
N LYS A 50 -7.39 12.27 -4.35
CA LYS A 50 -7.74 11.20 -3.42
C LYS A 50 -7.31 9.86 -3.99
N TYR A 51 -6.65 9.07 -3.15
CA TYR A 51 -6.17 7.74 -3.49
C TYR A 51 -6.80 6.73 -2.54
N LEU A 52 -7.61 5.83 -3.09
CA LEU A 52 -8.18 4.71 -2.34
C LEU A 52 -7.29 3.49 -2.55
N LEU A 53 -6.65 3.04 -1.48
CA LEU A 53 -5.84 1.84 -1.46
C LEU A 53 -6.64 0.68 -0.89
N GLU A 54 -6.61 -0.47 -1.56
CA GLU A 54 -7.09 -1.75 -1.03
C GLU A 54 -5.89 -2.57 -0.55
N PHE A 55 -5.98 -3.08 0.68
CA PHE A 55 -4.99 -3.97 1.29
C PHE A 55 -5.60 -5.35 1.47
N GLY A 56 -5.00 -6.37 0.86
CA GLY A 56 -5.29 -7.79 1.12
C GLY A 56 -4.23 -8.43 2.02
N PHE A 57 -4.67 -9.25 2.98
CA PHE A 57 -3.80 -9.78 4.05
C PHE A 57 -3.96 -11.29 4.34
N ASP A 58 -4.51 -12.04 3.40
CA ASP A 58 -4.76 -13.50 3.44
C ASP A 58 -3.61 -14.38 3.97
N ASP A 59 -2.35 -14.01 3.73
CA ASP A 59 -1.14 -14.71 4.19
C ASP A 59 -0.20 -13.81 5.03
N TYR A 60 -0.74 -12.73 5.59
CA TYR A 60 0.06 -11.78 6.38
C TYR A 60 0.41 -12.35 7.77
N PRO A 61 1.61 -12.12 8.34
CA PRO A 61 2.75 -11.38 7.81
C PRO A 61 3.76 -12.23 7.03
N GLU A 62 3.47 -13.52 6.78
CA GLU A 62 4.36 -14.43 6.05
C GLU A 62 4.65 -13.91 4.63
N LYS A 63 3.61 -13.37 3.97
CA LYS A 63 3.70 -12.62 2.72
C LYS A 63 3.33 -11.15 2.96
N PRO A 64 3.88 -10.21 2.16
CA PRO A 64 3.51 -8.81 2.26
C PRO A 64 2.04 -8.59 1.89
N TYR A 65 1.53 -7.42 2.24
CA TYR A 65 0.20 -6.98 1.80
C TYR A 65 0.09 -7.03 0.27
N LEU A 66 -1.07 -7.45 -0.21
CA LEU A 66 -1.46 -7.17 -1.59
C LEU A 66 -2.03 -5.76 -1.62
N ILE A 67 -1.29 -4.81 -2.21
CA ILE A 67 -1.67 -3.39 -2.23
C ILE A 67 -2.12 -3.02 -3.64
N ASP A 68 -3.30 -2.43 -3.74
CA ASP A 68 -3.89 -1.97 -4.99
C ASP A 68 -4.46 -0.56 -4.87
N PHE A 69 -4.33 0.23 -5.93
CA PHE A 69 -5.06 1.50 -6.05
C PHE A 69 -6.35 1.26 -6.82
N ILE A 70 -7.46 1.66 -6.23
CA ILE A 70 -8.80 1.43 -6.79
C ILE A 70 -9.53 2.75 -6.98
N HIS A 71 -10.43 2.78 -7.96
CA HIS A 71 -11.27 3.96 -8.17
C HIS A 71 -12.21 4.15 -6.97
N PRO A 72 -12.26 5.33 -6.34
CA PRO A 72 -13.05 5.54 -5.14
C PRO A 72 -14.57 5.37 -5.37
N GLU A 73 -15.04 5.68 -6.57
CA GLU A 73 -16.47 5.58 -6.91
C GLU A 73 -16.87 4.24 -7.57
N SER A 74 -16.10 3.74 -8.54
CA SER A 74 -16.46 2.52 -9.29
C SER A 74 -15.85 1.24 -8.72
N GLY A 75 -14.85 1.35 -7.83
CA GLY A 75 -14.11 0.19 -7.30
C GLY A 75 -13.21 -0.51 -8.33
N GLU A 76 -13.04 0.07 -9.51
CA GLU A 76 -12.23 -0.50 -10.59
C GLU A 76 -10.72 -0.47 -10.25
N ARG A 77 -10.02 -1.57 -10.58
CA ARG A 77 -8.57 -1.75 -10.35
C ARG A 77 -7.78 -1.54 -11.64
N GLY A 78 -6.50 -1.20 -11.53
CA GLY A 78 -5.61 -1.11 -12.69
C GLY A 78 -5.85 0.12 -13.57
N LEU A 79 -6.47 1.16 -13.01
CA LEU A 79 -6.63 2.44 -13.68
C LEU A 79 -5.44 3.34 -13.39
N ALA A 80 -4.71 3.75 -14.44
CA ALA A 80 -3.56 4.65 -14.30
C ALA A 80 -3.92 5.95 -13.57
N LYS A 81 -5.12 6.49 -13.81
CA LYS A 81 -5.63 7.70 -13.13
C LYS A 81 -5.84 7.55 -11.61
N CYS A 82 -5.83 6.33 -11.09
CA CYS A 82 -5.94 6.07 -9.65
C CYS A 82 -4.57 5.87 -9.00
N PHE A 83 -3.50 5.86 -9.79
CA PHE A 83 -2.17 5.51 -9.36
C PHE A 83 -1.30 6.78 -9.27
N PRO A 84 -0.71 7.09 -8.10
CA PRO A 84 0.15 8.25 -7.96
C PRO A 84 1.37 8.14 -8.85
N LYS A 85 1.90 9.29 -9.22
CA LYS A 85 2.97 9.43 -10.20
C LYS A 85 4.15 10.10 -9.48
N SER A 86 5.33 9.45 -9.47
CA SER A 86 6.55 10.02 -8.86
C SER A 86 7.83 9.81 -9.69
N TYR A 87 8.87 10.60 -9.42
CA TYR A 87 10.21 10.48 -10.04
C TYR A 87 11.10 9.44 -9.38
N ASP A 88 10.82 9.08 -8.12
CA ASP A 88 11.47 7.94 -7.48
C ASP A 88 10.75 6.67 -7.94
N SER A 89 11.49 5.61 -8.27
CA SER A 89 10.96 4.39 -8.90
C SER A 89 9.93 3.60 -8.07
N PHE A 90 9.48 4.14 -6.94
CA PHE A 90 8.51 3.56 -6.03
C PHE A 90 7.14 3.37 -6.67
N PHE A 91 6.60 4.36 -7.38
CA PHE A 91 5.34 4.24 -8.10
C PHE A 91 5.58 3.92 -9.57
N HIS A 92 5.53 2.63 -9.92
CA HIS A 92 5.87 2.16 -11.25
C HIS A 92 4.69 2.24 -12.23
N GLN A 93 4.70 3.25 -13.10
CA GLN A 93 3.57 3.63 -13.94
C GLN A 93 3.17 2.61 -15.02
N GLN A 94 4.12 1.88 -15.61
CA GLN A 94 3.80 0.99 -16.74
C GLN A 94 2.95 -0.22 -16.31
N ILE A 95 3.09 -0.68 -15.06
CA ILE A 95 2.41 -1.87 -14.54
C ILE A 95 1.58 -1.57 -13.28
N LEU A 96 1.49 -0.30 -12.90
CA LEU A 96 0.69 0.21 -11.78
C LEU A 96 0.94 -0.54 -10.47
N VAL A 97 2.21 -0.58 -10.07
CA VAL A 97 2.64 -1.27 -8.86
C VAL A 97 3.52 -0.40 -7.96
N ILE A 98 3.36 -0.56 -6.66
CA ILE A 98 4.36 -0.10 -5.70
C ILE A 98 5.58 -1.03 -5.83
N CYS A 99 6.66 -0.52 -6.42
CA CYS A 99 7.89 -1.26 -6.68
C CYS A 99 8.74 -1.35 -5.41
N HIS A 100 8.26 -2.12 -4.43
CA HIS A 100 8.92 -2.28 -3.14
C HIS A 100 8.55 -3.63 -2.50
N PRO A 101 9.44 -4.27 -1.71
CA PRO A 101 9.16 -5.58 -1.09
C PRO A 101 7.94 -5.62 -0.18
N CYS A 102 7.45 -4.47 0.30
CA CYS A 102 6.22 -4.38 1.09
C CYS A 102 4.93 -4.59 0.29
N SER A 103 5.00 -4.61 -1.05
CA SER A 103 3.87 -4.86 -1.93
C SER A 103 4.02 -6.20 -2.63
N ARG A 104 3.09 -7.11 -2.38
CA ARG A 104 3.07 -8.45 -2.99
C ARG A 104 3.03 -8.38 -4.53
N LYS A 105 2.42 -7.34 -5.09
CA LYS A 105 2.36 -7.16 -6.55
C LYS A 105 3.74 -6.92 -7.17
N ALA A 106 4.71 -6.36 -6.44
CA ALA A 106 6.04 -6.09 -6.98
C ALA A 106 6.75 -7.37 -7.44
N TYR A 107 6.48 -8.49 -6.76
CA TYR A 107 7.03 -9.81 -7.07
C TYR A 107 6.49 -10.42 -8.37
N GLN A 108 5.39 -9.87 -8.92
CA GLN A 108 4.79 -10.33 -10.17
C GLN A 108 5.26 -9.51 -11.39
N GLY A 109 5.85 -8.33 -11.15
CA GLY A 109 5.97 -7.27 -12.16
C GLY A 109 7.16 -7.35 -13.10
N TYR A 110 8.23 -8.08 -12.75
CA TYR A 110 9.44 -8.14 -13.56
C TYR A 110 10.17 -9.46 -13.35
N SER A 111 10.10 -10.35 -14.34
CA SER A 111 10.74 -11.66 -14.31
C SER A 111 12.27 -11.64 -14.15
N ASN A 112 12.92 -10.46 -14.17
CA ASN A 112 14.37 -10.31 -14.01
C ASN A 112 14.85 -9.15 -13.11
N LEU A 113 14.00 -8.17 -12.73
CA LEU A 113 14.46 -7.01 -11.92
C LEU A 113 14.39 -7.25 -10.41
N HIS A 114 13.60 -8.24 -9.99
CA HIS A 114 13.41 -8.62 -8.58
C HIS A 114 13.74 -10.09 -8.36
N SER A 115 14.58 -10.68 -9.21
CA SER A 115 14.93 -12.12 -9.14
C SER A 115 15.64 -12.51 -7.84
N ASP A 116 16.20 -11.53 -7.13
CA ASP A 116 16.83 -11.67 -5.82
C ASP A 116 15.84 -11.51 -4.66
N TRP A 117 14.61 -11.05 -4.91
CA TRP A 117 13.60 -10.88 -3.87
C TRP A 117 12.89 -12.20 -3.58
N ASN A 118 12.91 -12.58 -2.31
CA ASN A 118 12.06 -13.66 -1.81
C ASN A 118 10.86 -13.06 -1.07
N MET A 119 9.68 -13.60 -1.35
CA MET A 119 8.45 -13.22 -0.64
C MET A 119 8.47 -13.71 0.81
N THR A 120 9.08 -14.87 1.05
CA THR A 120 9.31 -15.37 2.41
C THR A 120 10.40 -14.54 3.08
N GLY A 121 10.08 -13.92 4.22
CA GLY A 121 10.98 -13.04 4.95
C GLY A 121 11.21 -11.70 4.26
N TRP A 122 10.25 -11.26 3.43
CA TRP A 122 10.26 -9.98 2.70
C TRP A 122 10.62 -8.77 3.57
N GLN A 123 10.29 -8.82 4.87
CA GLN A 123 10.60 -7.77 5.84
C GLN A 123 12.10 -7.43 5.89
N LYS A 124 12.98 -8.41 5.66
CA LYS A 124 14.44 -8.22 5.62
C LYS A 124 14.88 -7.31 4.47
N LEU A 125 14.09 -7.26 3.40
CA LEU A 125 14.34 -6.45 2.20
C LEU A 125 13.60 -5.11 2.24
N ALA A 126 12.57 -4.97 3.09
CA ALA A 126 11.66 -3.83 3.07
C ALA A 126 12.18 -2.56 3.77
N GLY A 127 13.42 -2.55 4.27
CA GLY A 127 14.08 -1.32 4.76
C GLY A 127 13.30 -0.51 5.80
N GLY A 128 12.43 -1.16 6.59
CA GLY A 128 11.57 -0.52 7.60
C GLY A 128 10.09 -0.39 7.23
N MET A 129 9.72 -0.55 5.95
CA MET A 129 8.30 -0.61 5.53
C MET A 129 7.69 -1.99 5.79
N THR A 130 7.71 -2.43 7.04
CA THR A 130 7.32 -3.78 7.46
C THR A 130 5.96 -3.86 8.14
N SER A 131 5.29 -2.73 8.36
CA SER A 131 3.96 -2.63 8.95
C SER A 131 3.11 -1.57 8.24
N LEU A 132 1.79 -1.62 8.43
CA LEU A 132 0.84 -0.70 7.82
C LEU A 132 1.23 0.77 8.02
N LYS A 133 1.57 1.17 9.25
CA LYS A 133 1.99 2.53 9.57
C LYS A 133 3.12 3.04 8.68
N TYR A 134 4.21 2.28 8.59
CA TYR A 134 5.38 2.72 7.81
C TYR A 134 5.15 2.64 6.30
N ILE A 135 4.31 1.69 5.85
CA ILE A 135 3.90 1.62 4.44
C ILE A 135 3.07 2.85 4.07
N LEU A 136 2.06 3.19 4.88
CA LEU A 136 1.22 4.38 4.66
C LEU A 136 2.04 5.67 4.76
N ASP A 137 2.95 5.78 5.73
CA ASP A 137 3.85 6.93 5.85
C ASP A 137 4.74 7.10 4.61
N ALA A 138 5.28 5.99 4.08
CA ALA A 138 6.08 6.01 2.86
C ALA A 138 5.28 6.41 1.61
N ILE A 139 4.02 5.98 1.49
CA ILE A 139 3.12 6.35 0.40
C ILE A 139 2.72 7.82 0.54
N TYR A 140 2.25 8.22 1.73
CA TYR A 140 1.81 9.57 2.04
C TYR A 140 2.94 10.59 1.89
N GLY A 141 4.12 10.29 2.40
CA GLY A 141 5.31 11.13 2.28
C GLY A 141 5.68 11.40 0.82
N ARG A 142 5.46 10.43 -0.08
CA ARG A 142 5.68 10.62 -1.52
C ARG A 142 4.63 11.53 -2.13
N ILE A 143 3.34 11.25 -1.94
CA ILE A 143 2.26 12.10 -2.48
C ILE A 143 2.21 13.50 -1.84
N SER A 144 2.97 13.71 -0.76
CA SER A 144 3.15 15.00 -0.08
C SER A 144 4.44 15.73 -0.47
N ASN A 145 5.33 15.11 -1.26
CA ASN A 145 6.64 15.66 -1.58
C ASN A 145 6.65 16.31 -2.98
N LYS A 146 6.63 17.65 -3.00
CA LYS A 146 6.62 18.47 -4.23
C LYS A 146 7.83 18.28 -5.16
N ILE A 147 8.92 17.69 -4.67
CA ILE A 147 10.12 17.44 -5.47
C ILE A 147 9.95 16.19 -6.33
N ILE A 148 9.28 15.16 -5.80
CA ILE A 148 9.18 13.85 -6.46
C ILE A 148 7.79 13.55 -7.01
N TYR A 149 6.72 14.10 -6.43
CA TYR A 149 5.33 13.86 -6.83
C TYR A 149 4.91 14.72 -8.03
N HIS A 150 4.16 14.13 -8.96
CA HIS A 150 3.67 14.82 -10.15
C HIS A 150 2.17 14.59 -10.45
N GLY A 151 1.37 14.29 -9.43
CA GLY A 151 -0.08 14.13 -9.56
C GLY A 151 -0.52 12.68 -9.77
N GLY A 152 -1.81 12.43 -10.01
CA GLY A 152 -2.37 11.17 -10.52
C GLY A 152 -3.03 11.29 -11.89
N LYS A 153 -3.11 12.50 -12.45
CA LYS A 153 -3.72 12.78 -13.77
C LYS A 153 -2.68 12.77 -14.89
#